data_AF-A0A9X0A573-F1
#
_entry.id   AF-A0A9X0A573-F1
#
_cell.length_a   1.000
_cell.length_b   1.000
_cell.length_c   1.000
_cell.angle_alpha   90.00
_cell.angle_beta   90.00
_cell.angle_gamma   90.00
#
_symmetry.space_group_name_H-M   'P 1'
#
loop_
_entity.id
_entity.type
_entity.pdbx_description
1 polymer ?
#
loop_
_entity_poly.entity_id
_entity_poly.type
_entity_poly.pdbx_seq_one_letter_code
_entity_poly.pdbx_strand_id
1 'polypeptide(L)' 'MEMKQGRCNPCSFHACKSYQDCVVVDNKPKCQCPTRCPPSDEPVCANNGRSYPNECVMRVKACKIKRQLTVVKKEIAV' A
#
# COMPACT_ATOMS: atom_id res chain seq x y z
N MET A 1 22.48 14.90 -27.79
CA MET A 1 21.27 14.83 -26.95
C MET A 1 21.72 14.45 -25.56
N GLU A 2 21.99 15.44 -24.71
CA GLU A 2 22.45 15.20 -23.34
C GLU A 2 21.23 15.23 -22.42
N MET A 3 20.71 14.06 -22.07
CA MET A 3 19.74 13.96 -20.99
C MET A 3 20.49 14.23 -19.69
N LYS A 4 20.57 15.50 -19.27
CA LYS A 4 21.03 15.90 -17.95
C LYS A 4 20.27 15.06 -16.92
N GLN A 5 20.93 14.04 -16.37
CA GLN A 5 20.42 13.23 -15.28
C GLN A 5 20.46 14.08 -14.00
N GLY A 6 19.62 15.11 -13.94
CA GLY A 6 19.28 15.77 -12.69
C GLY A 6 18.61 14.73 -11.80
N ARG A 7 19.18 14.50 -10.61
CA ARG A 7 18.72 13.60 -9.54
C ARG A 7 17.33 12.99 -9.78
N CYS A 8 17.25 11.94 -10.61
CA CYS A 8 16.01 11.19 -10.76
C CYS A 8 15.77 10.48 -9.43
N ASN A 9 14.65 10.78 -8.77
CA ASN A 9 14.22 9.95 -7.66
C ASN A 9 13.93 8.56 -8.26
N PRO A 10 14.58 7.48 -7.79
CA PRO A 10 14.36 6.14 -8.32
C PRO A 10 12.89 5.68 -8.29
N CYS A 11 12.08 6.27 -7.40
CA CYS A 11 10.65 6.01 -7.30
C CYS A 11 9.78 6.75 -8.34
N SER A 12 10.32 7.74 -9.06
CA SER A 12 9.55 8.49 -10.07
C SER A 12 9.17 7.67 -11.30
N PHE A 13 9.93 6.63 -11.61
CA PHE A 13 9.69 5.74 -12.77
C PHE A 13 9.47 4.28 -12.34
N HIS A 14 9.29 4.03 -11.05
CA HIS A 14 9.11 2.69 -10.49
C HIS A 14 7.69 2.51 -9.95
N ALA A 15 6.88 1.74 -10.68
CA ALA A 15 5.52 1.42 -10.27
C ALA A 15 5.51 0.19 -9.34
N CYS A 16 5.13 0.40 -8.08
CA CYS A 16 4.90 -0.69 -7.13
C CYS A 16 3.51 -1.32 -7.32
N LYS A 17 3.30 -2.53 -6.78
CA LYS A 17 1.95 -3.13 -6.78
C LYS A 17 0.99 -2.25 -5.98
N SER A 18 -0.30 -2.40 -6.26
CA SER A 18 -1.37 -1.70 -5.54
C SER A 18 -1.15 -1.81 -4.04
N TYR A 19 -1.15 -0.65 -3.37
CA TYR A 19 -1.03 -0.52 -1.91
C TYR A 19 0.37 -0.85 -1.38
N GLN A 20 1.41 -0.53 -2.16
CA GLN A 20 2.79 -0.47 -1.72
C GLN A 20 3.33 0.94 -1.94
N ASP A 21 4.12 1.43 -0.98
CA ASP A 21 4.86 2.68 -1.10
C ASP A 21 6.22 2.40 -1.73
N CYS A 22 6.59 3.22 -2.72
CA CYS A 22 7.95 3.23 -3.21
C CYS A 22 8.83 4.03 -2.25
N VAL A 23 9.85 3.36 -1.71
CA VAL A 23 10.87 3.96 -0.85
C VAL A 23 12.24 3.78 -1.50
N VAL A 24 13.08 4.80 -1.41
CA VAL A 24 14.46 4.73 -1.92
C VAL A 24 15.37 4.22 -0.81
N VAL A 25 15.97 3.05 -1.02
CA VAL A 25 16.93 2.46 -0.08
C VAL A 25 18.21 2.17 -0.86
N ASP A 26 19.35 2.68 -0.40
CA ASP A 26 20.65 2.56 -1.10
C ASP A 26 20.63 3.08 -2.56
N ASN A 27 19.99 4.23 -2.81
CA ASN A 27 19.76 4.78 -4.16
C ASN A 27 18.99 3.87 -5.12
N LYS A 28 18.30 2.84 -4.61
CA LYS A 28 17.47 1.93 -5.41
C LYS A 28 15.99 2.06 -5.00
N PRO A 29 15.06 1.99 -5.95
CA PRO A 29 13.65 1.96 -5.60
C PRO A 29 13.31 0.60 -5.00
N LYS A 30 12.65 0.59 -3.85
CA LYS A 30 12.10 -0.61 -3.21
C LYS A 30 10.64 -0.38 -2.90
N CYS A 31 9.82 -1.38 -3.21
CA CYS A 31 8.40 -1.37 -2.85
C CYS A 31 8.23 -1.97 -1.46
N GLN A 32 7.79 -1.16 -0.49
CA GLN A 32 7.45 -1.66 0.84
C GLN A 32 5.96 -1.58 1.10
N CYS A 33 5.48 -2.40 2.03
CA CYS A 33 4.13 -2.25 2.54
C CYS A 33 4.00 -0.88 3.23
N PRO A 34 2.91 -0.14 2.99
CA PRO A 34 2.63 1.10 3.69
C PRO A 34 2.59 0.80 5.18
N THR A 35 3.12 1.71 5.97
CA THR A 35 2.98 1.66 7.43
C THR A 35 2.02 2.71 7.95
N ARG A 36 1.71 3.70 7.11
CA ARG A 36 0.80 4.79 7.41
C ARG A 36 -0.47 4.60 6.60
N CYS A 37 -1.59 4.63 7.28
CA CYS A 37 -2.91 4.73 6.68
C CYS A 37 -3.58 5.96 7.31
N PRO A 38 -4.30 6.77 6.53
CA PRO A 38 -5.14 7.80 7.11
C PRO A 38 -6.17 7.13 8.05
N PRO A 39 -6.50 7.76 9.20
CA PRO A 39 -7.65 7.33 9.98
C PRO A 39 -8.89 7.51 9.09
N SER A 40 -9.62 6.42 8.91
CA SER A 40 -10.83 6.35 8.11
C SER A 40 -11.78 5.43 8.87
N ASP A 41 -12.96 5.94 9.18
CA ASP A 41 -14.04 5.24 9.86
C ASP A 41 -14.91 4.44 8.88
N GLU A 42 -14.25 3.76 7.94
CA GLU A 42 -14.89 2.88 6.95
C GLU A 42 -14.44 1.44 7.17
N PRO A 43 -14.96 0.75 8.21
CA PRO A 43 -14.60 -0.63 8.47
C PRO A 43 -14.94 -1.53 7.28
N VAL A 44 -14.09 -2.53 7.01
CA VAL A 44 -14.28 -3.46 5.90
C VAL A 44 -14.08 -4.90 6.37
N CYS A 45 -14.94 -5.80 5.91
CA CYS A 45 -14.76 -7.23 6.10
C CYS A 45 -14.04 -7.81 4.89
N ALA A 46 -12.93 -8.49 5.14
CA ALA A 46 -12.12 -9.11 4.10
C ALA A 46 -12.55 -10.56 3.83
N ASN A 47 -12.12 -11.11 2.70
CA ASN A 47 -12.36 -12.50 2.29
C ASN A 47 -11.75 -13.58 3.20
N ASN A 48 -11.00 -13.18 4.23
CA ASN A 48 -10.50 -14.07 5.27
C ASN A 48 -11.44 -14.15 6.49
N GLY A 49 -12.61 -13.51 6.45
CA GLY A 49 -13.56 -13.47 7.56
C GLY A 49 -13.15 -12.53 8.70
N ARG A 50 -12.15 -11.67 8.49
CA ARG A 50 -11.74 -10.65 9.47
C ARG A 50 -12.18 -9.26 9.02
N SER A 51 -12.71 -8.50 9.97
CA SER A 51 -12.94 -7.07 9.80
C SER A 51 -11.67 -6.27 10.07
N TYR A 52 -11.46 -5.24 9.28
CA TYR A 52 -10.36 -4.31 9.36
C TYR A 52 -10.93 -2.90 9.53
N PRO A 53 -10.26 -2.02 10.32
CA PRO A 53 -10.73 -0.66 10.57
C PRO A 53 -10.95 0.15 9.29
N ASN A 54 -10.15 -0.11 8.26
CA ASN A 54 -10.35 0.41 6.92
C ASN A 54 -9.65 -0.44 5.86
N GLU A 55 -9.96 -0.15 4.60
CA GLU A 55 -9.38 -0.84 3.46
C GLU A 55 -7.85 -0.69 3.38
N CYS A 56 -7.30 0.46 3.77
CA CYS A 56 -5.84 0.66 3.79
C CYS A 56 -5.18 -0.30 4.80
N VAL A 57 -5.70 -0.42 6.02
CA VAL A 57 -5.18 -1.32 7.05
C VAL A 57 -5.32 -2.79 6.61
N MET A 58 -6.42 -3.15 5.96
CA MET A 58 -6.58 -4.47 5.34
C MET A 58 -5.44 -4.76 4.35
N ARG A 59 -5.19 -3.84 3.42
CA ARG A 59 -4.16 -3.97 2.37
C ARG A 59 -2.74 -4.00 2.95
N VAL A 60 -2.46 -3.19 3.98
CA VAL A 60 -1.18 -3.26 4.72
C VAL A 60 -0.99 -4.63 5.35
N LYS A 61 -2.02 -5.18 5.98
CA LYS A 61 -1.95 -6.52 6.57
C LYS A 61 -1.75 -7.57 5.48
N ALA A 62 -2.48 -7.47 4.37
CA ALA A 62 -2.36 -8.33 3.20
C ALA A 62 -0.91 -8.36 2.68
N CYS A 63 -0.31 -7.18 2.51
CA CYS A 63 1.08 -7.03 2.09
C CYS A 63 2.06 -7.66 3.10
N LYS A 64 1.89 -7.42 4.41
CA LYS A 64 2.76 -7.96 5.47
C LYS A 64 2.73 -9.48 5.55
N ILE A 65 1.54 -10.09 5.39
CA ILE A 65 1.37 -11.55 5.47
C ILE A 65 1.55 -12.23 4.10
N LYS A 66 1.91 -11.47 3.04
CA LYS A 66 2.04 -11.94 1.65
C LYS A 66 0.81 -12.69 1.14
N ARG A 67 -0.39 -12.29 1.57
CA ARG A 67 -1.66 -12.89 1.18
C ARG A 67 -2.56 -11.82 0.58
N GLN A 68 -3.20 -12.13 -0.54
CA GLN A 68 -4.19 -11.22 -1.13
C GLN A 68 -5.46 -11.23 -0.28
N LEU A 69 -5.83 -10.05 0.21
CA LEU A 69 -7.10 -9.81 0.87
C LEU A 69 -7.93 -8.90 -0.02
N THR A 70 -9.20 -9.25 -0.20
CA THR A 70 -10.18 -8.44 -0.94
C THR A 70 -11.30 -8.05 0.00
N VAL A 71 -11.83 -6.85 -0.20
CA VAL A 71 -13.02 -6.39 0.53
C VAL A 71 -14.21 -7.20 0.04
N VAL A 72 -14.89 -7.87 0.96
CA VAL A 72 -16.14 -8.60 0.70
C VAL A 72 -17.34 -7.72 0.98
N LYS A 73 -17.32 -6.99 2.10
CA LYS A 73 -18.34 -5.99 2.44
C LYS A 73 -17.71 -4.78 3.11
N LYS A 74 -18.26 -3.60 2.83
CA LYS A 74 -18.05 -2.41 3.67
C LYS A 74 -18.99 -2.52 4.87
N GLU A 75 -18.46 -2.31 6.07
CA GLU A 75 -19.23 -2.28 7.31
C GLU A 75 -19.59 -0.83 7.64
N ILE A 76 -20.72 -0.67 8.33
CA ILE A 76 -21.18 0.64 8.80
C ILE A 76 -20.61 0.81 10.20
N ALA A 77 -19.88 1.91 10.43
CA ALA A 77 -19.53 2.35 11.78
C ALA A 77 -20.83 2.86 12.44
N VAL A 78 -21.39 2.07 13.37
CA VAL A 78 -22.56 2.43 14.17
C VAL A 78 -22.10 2.84 15.57
#